data_AF-A0A226MDI6-F1
#
_entry.id   AF-A0A226MDI6-F1
#
_cell.length_a   1.000
_cell.length_b   1.000
_cell.length_c   1.000
_cell.angle_alpha   90.00
_cell.angle_beta   90.00
_cell.angle_gamma   90.00
#
_symmetry.space_group_name_H-M   'P 1'
#
loop_
_entity.id
_entity.type
_entity.pdbx_description
1 polymer ?
#
loop_
_entity_poly.entity_id
_entity_poly.type
_entity_poly.pdbx_seq_one_letter_code
_entity_poly.pdbx_strand_id
1 'polypeptide(L)'
;MQPVGVCTASLGSLGLMRFFGVPWVWSLAAALGIGLGSGGWRLLRVVCKTAMRDLFGLSVLLRVKYNLRWHQKAKHTVPKMFQDVVRRHPDKVALIYEATGEKWTFRWLDEYSNAVANFFYQHGFRLGDVIAIFMESRPEFVGLWLGMAKVGIEAALINFNLRLDSLVYCITTYYRIAAFGYYAYRMHPEDILYNCLPLYHSAGNIMGVGQCLIHGLTVVIKKKFSASRFWDDCAKYRCTIIQYIGEICRYLLNQPVRESETQHCVRLAVGNGLRPTIWEDFTKRFRIKQIGEFYGATECNCSIANVDGKVGACGFNSRILPNVYPIRLVKVNEDTMELIRDSRGLCVPCRPGDVLVMDELGYMYFRDRSGDTFRWRGENVSTTEVEGMLSHILNQTDVAVYGVEVPGVEGKAGMAAIADPKTKVNPNILYQELQKVLPSYARPIFLRLSPQVDTTGTFKIQKTRLQREGFDPHQTSDRLYFLDLKLGKYVPLDECLHARICSGKVAL
;
A
#
# COMPACT_ATOMS: atom_id res chain seq x y z
N MET A 1 -18.89 20.18 -7.09
CA MET A 1 -19.61 21.08 -8.00
C MET A 1 -18.65 22.16 -8.49
N GLN A 2 -18.89 22.70 -9.69
CA GLN A 2 -17.89 23.12 -10.68
C GLN A 2 -17.11 24.42 -10.38
N PRO A 3 -15.80 24.51 -10.72
CA PRO A 3 -15.05 25.77 -10.81
C PRO A 3 -15.31 26.55 -12.12
N VAL A 4 -16.07 25.97 -13.05
CA VAL A 4 -16.32 26.55 -14.39
C VAL A 4 -17.19 27.80 -14.33
N GLY A 5 -18.13 27.89 -13.36
CA GLY A 5 -19.01 29.05 -13.20
C GLY A 5 -18.33 30.32 -12.66
N VAL A 6 -17.16 30.19 -12.01
CA VAL A 6 -16.45 31.33 -11.41
C VAL A 6 -15.64 32.08 -12.48
N CYS A 7 -15.01 31.35 -13.41
CA CYS A 7 -14.29 31.97 -14.53
C CYS A 7 -15.23 32.71 -15.50
N THR A 8 -16.43 32.17 -15.77
CA THR A 8 -17.40 32.80 -16.67
C THR A 8 -17.97 34.10 -16.10
N ALA A 9 -18.21 34.17 -14.79
CA ALA A 9 -18.63 35.40 -14.11
C ALA A 9 -17.54 36.50 -14.12
N SER A 10 -16.25 36.11 -14.00
CA SER A 10 -15.12 37.05 -14.07
C SER A 10 -14.87 37.62 -15.47
N LEU A 11 -15.11 36.84 -16.52
CA LEU A 11 -14.98 37.29 -17.92
C LEU A 11 -16.16 38.17 -18.35
N GLY A 12 -17.38 37.87 -17.88
CA GLY A 12 -18.56 38.72 -18.13
C GLY A 12 -18.48 40.09 -17.45
N SER A 13 -17.91 40.15 -16.24
CA SER A 13 -17.66 41.42 -15.53
C SER A 13 -16.55 42.26 -16.17
N LEU A 14 -15.49 41.63 -16.70
CA LEU A 14 -14.45 42.31 -17.51
C LEU A 14 -15.03 42.93 -18.80
N GLY A 15 -15.96 42.26 -19.47
CA GLY A 15 -16.66 42.78 -20.65
C GLY A 15 -17.56 43.98 -20.34
N LEU A 16 -18.31 43.92 -19.24
CA LEU A 16 -19.18 45.00 -18.76
C LEU A 16 -18.39 46.24 -18.31
N MET A 17 -17.31 46.08 -17.55
CA MET A 17 -16.49 47.23 -17.11
C MET A 17 -15.80 47.95 -18.27
N ARG A 18 -15.47 47.22 -19.34
CA ARG A 18 -14.94 47.79 -20.57
C ARG A 18 -16.00 48.58 -21.36
N PHE A 19 -17.26 48.15 -21.34
CA PHE A 19 -18.38 48.88 -21.94
C PHE A 19 -18.59 50.26 -21.28
N PHE A 20 -18.25 50.41 -20.00
CA PHE A 20 -18.33 51.67 -19.24
C PHE A 20 -17.01 52.46 -19.17
N GLY A 21 -15.99 52.11 -19.96
CA GLY A 21 -14.75 52.90 -20.08
C GLY A 21 -13.78 52.81 -18.89
N VAL A 22 -13.90 51.79 -18.04
CA VAL A 22 -13.05 51.63 -16.85
C VAL A 22 -11.61 51.23 -17.27
N PRO A 23 -10.56 51.89 -16.74
CA PRO A 23 -9.17 51.56 -17.04
C PRO A 23 -8.83 50.09 -16.74
N TRP A 24 -7.93 49.51 -17.53
CA TRP A 24 -7.54 48.08 -17.42
C TRP A 24 -7.10 47.67 -16.02
N VAL A 25 -6.42 48.55 -15.29
CA VAL A 25 -5.94 48.29 -13.93
C VAL A 25 -7.11 48.07 -12.96
N TRP A 26 -8.16 48.88 -13.06
CA TRP A 26 -9.35 48.79 -12.21
C TRP A 26 -10.27 47.63 -12.61
N SER A 27 -10.39 47.36 -13.90
CA SER A 27 -11.13 46.19 -14.39
C SER A 27 -10.48 44.87 -13.96
N LEU A 28 -9.14 44.78 -14.01
CA LEU A 28 -8.39 43.64 -13.49
C LEU A 28 -8.48 43.55 -11.96
N ALA A 29 -8.36 44.66 -11.24
CA ALA A 29 -8.49 44.68 -9.78
C ALA A 29 -9.89 44.26 -9.30
N ALA A 30 -10.95 44.70 -9.99
CA ALA A 30 -12.33 44.33 -9.67
C ALA A 30 -12.64 42.87 -10.06
N ALA A 31 -12.13 42.39 -11.21
CA ALA A 31 -12.23 40.97 -11.58
C ALA A 31 -11.46 40.07 -10.59
N LEU A 32 -10.29 40.51 -10.12
CA LEU A 32 -9.52 39.84 -9.08
C LEU A 32 -10.27 39.86 -7.74
N GLY A 33 -10.88 41.00 -7.38
CA GLY A 33 -11.69 41.15 -6.16
C GLY A 33 -12.95 40.28 -6.16
N ILE A 34 -13.69 40.23 -7.28
CA ILE A 34 -14.85 39.35 -7.47
C ILE A 34 -14.41 37.88 -7.50
N GLY A 35 -13.29 37.57 -8.18
CA GLY A 35 -12.71 36.23 -8.21
C GLY A 35 -12.30 35.74 -6.82
N LEU A 36 -11.66 36.60 -6.01
CA LEU A 36 -11.31 36.29 -4.62
C LEU A 36 -12.57 36.16 -3.75
N GLY A 37 -13.50 37.12 -3.82
CA GLY A 37 -14.74 37.14 -3.02
C GLY A 37 -15.76 36.03 -3.34
N SER A 38 -15.76 35.50 -4.56
CA SER A 38 -16.62 34.37 -4.99
C SER A 38 -16.02 32.98 -4.68
N GLY A 39 -14.89 32.93 -3.96
CA GLY A 39 -14.23 31.68 -3.55
C GLY A 39 -13.10 31.22 -4.46
N GLY A 40 -12.70 32.02 -5.46
CA GLY A 40 -11.51 31.77 -6.30
C GLY A 40 -10.19 31.77 -5.51
N TRP A 41 -10.16 32.35 -4.30
CA TRP A 41 -9.04 32.15 -3.37
C TRP A 41 -8.78 30.68 -3.07
N ARG A 42 -9.81 29.81 -3.14
CA ARG A 42 -9.67 28.37 -2.87
C ARG A 42 -8.88 27.71 -3.98
N LEU A 43 -9.16 28.08 -5.23
CA LEU A 43 -8.42 27.60 -6.39
C LEU A 43 -6.98 28.10 -6.36
N LEU A 44 -6.75 29.39 -6.07
CA LEU A 44 -5.39 29.95 -5.92
C LEU A 44 -4.61 29.23 -4.81
N ARG A 45 -5.26 28.98 -3.66
CA ARG A 45 -4.66 28.22 -2.56
C ARG A 45 -4.29 26.79 -2.98
N VAL A 46 -5.16 26.11 -3.72
CA VAL A 46 -4.88 24.77 -4.26
C VAL A 46 -3.69 24.83 -5.22
N VAL A 47 -3.71 25.74 -6.20
CA VAL A 47 -2.61 25.94 -7.17
C VAL A 47 -1.29 26.19 -6.44
N CYS A 48 -1.23 27.17 -5.53
CA CYS A 48 -0.01 27.50 -4.80
C CYS A 48 0.53 26.32 -3.97
N LYS A 49 -0.37 25.50 -3.40
CA LYS A 49 0.03 24.35 -2.58
C LYS A 49 0.37 23.11 -3.38
N THR A 50 -0.18 22.92 -4.58
CA THR A 50 -0.05 21.65 -5.33
C THR A 50 0.65 21.78 -6.67
N ALA A 51 0.91 22.98 -7.20
CA ALA A 51 1.50 23.16 -8.53
C ALA A 51 2.83 22.42 -8.69
N MET A 52 3.75 22.51 -7.71
CA MET A 52 5.03 21.81 -7.78
C MET A 52 4.86 20.29 -7.82
N ARG A 53 3.99 19.73 -6.97
CA ARG A 53 3.65 18.31 -6.95
C ARG A 53 3.04 17.87 -8.27
N ASP A 54 2.06 18.62 -8.77
CA ASP A 54 1.28 18.28 -9.96
C ASP A 54 2.10 18.42 -11.25
N LEU A 55 2.99 19.42 -11.34
CA LEU A 55 3.96 19.56 -12.43
C LEU A 55 5.00 18.45 -12.39
N PHE A 56 5.49 18.08 -11.21
CA PHE A 56 6.39 16.95 -11.05
C PHE A 56 5.70 15.64 -11.48
N GLY A 57 4.49 15.37 -10.99
CA GLY A 57 3.68 14.21 -11.39
C GLY A 57 3.42 14.17 -12.90
N LEU A 58 3.08 15.32 -13.51
CA LEU A 58 2.93 15.43 -14.96
C LEU A 58 4.23 15.09 -15.68
N SER A 59 5.37 15.61 -15.22
CA SER A 59 6.67 15.33 -15.83
C SER A 59 7.03 13.84 -15.79
N VAL A 60 6.73 13.15 -14.67
CA VAL A 60 6.91 11.71 -14.51
C VAL A 60 5.99 10.95 -15.47
N LEU A 61 4.70 11.31 -15.52
CA LEU A 61 3.73 10.67 -16.42
C LEU A 61 4.11 10.84 -17.89
N LEU A 62 4.51 12.04 -18.31
CA LEU A 62 4.95 12.32 -19.67
C LEU A 62 6.22 11.52 -20.01
N ARG A 63 7.20 11.46 -19.09
CA ARG A 63 8.43 10.70 -19.28
C ARG A 63 8.16 9.20 -19.41
N VAL A 64 7.33 8.63 -18.54
CA VAL A 64 6.94 7.21 -18.62
C VAL A 64 6.18 6.93 -19.92
N LYS A 65 5.19 7.77 -20.28
CA LYS A 65 4.44 7.62 -21.55
C LYS A 65 5.33 7.72 -22.78
N TYR A 66 6.26 8.68 -22.81
CA TYR A 66 7.20 8.85 -23.91
C TYR A 66 8.11 7.63 -24.07
N ASN A 67 8.78 7.21 -22.98
CA ASN A 67 9.67 6.05 -23.04
C ASN A 67 8.89 4.77 -23.39
N LEU A 68 7.70 4.58 -22.82
CA LEU A 68 6.87 3.42 -23.15
C LEU A 68 6.51 3.40 -24.64
N ARG A 69 6.08 4.52 -25.22
CA ARG A 69 5.79 4.62 -26.66
C ARG A 69 7.03 4.33 -27.50
N TRP A 70 8.20 4.80 -27.07
CA TRP A 70 9.46 4.51 -27.74
C TRP A 70 9.78 3.00 -27.70
N HIS A 71 9.73 2.38 -26.53
CA HIS A 71 9.94 0.94 -26.36
C HIS A 71 8.92 0.10 -27.15
N GLN A 72 7.65 0.50 -27.18
CA GLN A 72 6.61 -0.16 -27.98
C GLN A 72 6.90 -0.06 -29.48
N LYS A 73 7.27 1.12 -29.99
CA LYS A 73 7.65 1.30 -31.40
C LYS A 73 8.89 0.49 -31.76
N ALA A 74 9.87 0.43 -30.86
CA ALA A 74 11.09 -0.35 -31.03
C ALA A 74 10.90 -1.86 -30.74
N LYS A 75 9.69 -2.30 -30.36
CA LYS A 75 9.36 -3.68 -29.96
C LYS A 75 10.32 -4.24 -28.90
N HIS A 76 10.76 -3.38 -27.98
CA HIS A 76 11.65 -3.77 -26.89
C HIS A 76 10.90 -4.61 -25.86
N THR A 77 11.46 -5.78 -25.52
CA THR A 77 11.02 -6.64 -24.42
C THR A 77 11.80 -6.32 -23.14
N VAL A 78 11.35 -6.81 -21.99
CA VAL A 78 12.10 -6.65 -20.73
C VAL A 78 13.51 -7.28 -20.81
N PRO A 79 13.69 -8.50 -21.36
CA PRO A 79 15.03 -9.04 -21.60
C PRO A 79 15.90 -8.16 -22.50
N LYS A 80 15.31 -7.53 -23.53
CA LYS A 80 16.05 -6.62 -24.40
C LYS A 80 16.53 -5.38 -23.66
N MET A 81 15.67 -4.77 -22.84
CA MET A 81 16.02 -3.64 -22.00
C MET A 81 17.11 -4.01 -21.00
N PHE A 82 16.99 -5.18 -20.36
CA PHE A 82 18.01 -5.73 -19.48
C PHE A 82 19.35 -5.93 -20.20
N GLN A 83 19.37 -6.51 -21.40
CA GLN A 83 20.58 -6.65 -22.21
C GLN A 83 21.24 -5.29 -22.51
N ASP A 84 20.46 -4.25 -22.77
CA ASP A 84 21.01 -2.90 -22.96
C ASP A 84 21.61 -2.31 -21.68
N VAL A 85 21.14 -2.72 -20.50
CA VAL A 85 21.79 -2.41 -19.22
C VAL A 85 23.08 -3.23 -19.05
N VAL A 86 23.05 -4.53 -19.35
CA VAL A 86 24.22 -5.43 -19.28
C VAL A 86 25.36 -4.89 -20.15
N ARG A 87 25.06 -4.40 -21.36
CA ARG A 87 26.06 -3.80 -22.25
C ARG A 87 26.70 -2.53 -21.67
N ARG A 88 25.94 -1.74 -20.90
CA ARG A 88 26.42 -0.49 -20.29
C ARG A 88 27.19 -0.73 -18.98
N HIS A 89 26.80 -1.74 -18.21
CA HIS A 89 27.33 -2.00 -16.87
C HIS A 89 27.58 -3.50 -16.62
N PRO A 90 28.39 -4.19 -17.45
CA PRO A 90 28.50 -5.65 -17.39
C PRO A 90 29.05 -6.15 -16.05
N ASP A 91 30.04 -5.45 -15.50
CA ASP A 91 30.75 -5.89 -14.29
C ASP A 91 30.17 -5.29 -13.00
N LYS A 92 29.11 -4.47 -13.12
CA LYS A 92 28.39 -3.95 -11.96
C LYS A 92 27.59 -5.08 -11.32
N VAL A 93 27.57 -5.11 -9.99
CA VAL A 93 26.76 -6.05 -9.22
C VAL A 93 25.27 -5.75 -9.43
N ALA A 94 24.53 -6.73 -9.93
CA ALA A 94 23.09 -6.65 -10.13
C ALA A 94 22.34 -7.18 -8.90
N LEU A 95 22.70 -8.39 -8.44
CA LEU A 95 22.02 -9.07 -7.34
C LEU A 95 23.03 -9.39 -6.22
N ILE A 96 22.64 -9.18 -4.98
CA ILE A 96 23.36 -9.65 -3.80
C ILE A 96 22.43 -10.58 -3.03
N TYR A 97 22.83 -11.84 -2.83
CA TYR A 97 22.06 -12.75 -1.99
C TYR A 97 22.50 -12.62 -0.55
N GLU A 98 21.64 -12.11 0.33
CA GLU A 98 22.05 -11.82 1.70
C GLU A 98 22.46 -13.09 2.46
N ALA A 99 21.82 -14.24 2.20
CA ALA A 99 22.01 -15.46 2.97
C ALA A 99 23.41 -16.08 2.79
N THR A 100 24.01 -15.93 1.61
CA THR A 100 25.35 -16.45 1.29
C THR A 100 26.39 -15.35 1.13
N GLY A 101 25.96 -14.09 0.94
CA GLY A 101 26.83 -12.97 0.55
C GLY A 101 27.24 -12.99 -0.92
N GLU A 102 26.72 -13.94 -1.70
CA GLU A 102 27.03 -14.08 -3.13
C GLU A 102 26.58 -12.85 -3.93
N LYS A 103 27.39 -12.47 -4.92
CA LYS A 103 27.16 -11.30 -5.76
C LYS A 103 27.12 -11.72 -7.22
N TRP A 104 26.02 -11.44 -7.89
CA TRP A 104 25.85 -11.68 -9.32
C TRP A 104 26.00 -10.36 -10.06
N THR A 105 26.95 -10.28 -10.98
CA THR A 105 27.07 -9.13 -11.89
C THR A 105 25.95 -9.16 -12.93
N PHE A 106 25.71 -8.02 -13.60
CA PHE A 106 24.79 -7.99 -14.74
C PHE A 106 25.19 -8.98 -15.83
N ARG A 107 26.50 -9.11 -16.11
CA ARG A 107 27.06 -10.11 -17.04
C ARG A 107 26.71 -11.53 -16.61
N TRP A 108 27.01 -11.89 -15.36
CA TRP A 108 26.75 -13.24 -14.85
C TRP A 108 25.26 -13.60 -14.88
N LEU A 109 24.39 -12.65 -14.48
CA LEU A 109 22.95 -12.84 -14.56
C LEU A 109 22.45 -13.02 -16.01
N ASP A 110 23.05 -12.31 -16.96
CA ASP A 110 22.73 -12.49 -18.38
C ASP A 110 23.16 -13.86 -18.90
N GLU A 111 24.38 -14.30 -18.57
CA GLU A 111 24.91 -15.62 -18.93
C GLU A 111 24.04 -16.75 -18.34
N TYR A 112 23.71 -16.68 -17.04
CA TYR A 112 22.83 -17.64 -16.39
C TYR A 112 21.44 -17.68 -17.05
N SER A 113 20.84 -16.51 -17.30
CA SER A 113 19.52 -16.45 -17.95
C SER A 113 19.56 -16.89 -19.42
N ASN A 114 20.68 -16.71 -20.13
CA ASN A 114 20.89 -17.28 -21.46
C ASN A 114 20.96 -18.82 -21.41
N ALA A 115 21.65 -19.39 -20.41
CA ALA A 115 21.70 -20.84 -20.22
C ALA A 115 20.30 -21.43 -19.95
N VAL A 116 19.51 -20.77 -19.09
CA VAL A 116 18.10 -21.14 -18.84
C VAL A 116 17.27 -21.05 -20.13
N ALA A 117 17.41 -19.97 -20.90
CA ALA A 117 16.68 -19.79 -22.15
C ALA A 117 17.00 -20.92 -23.16
N ASN A 118 18.28 -21.25 -23.31
CA ASN A 118 18.73 -22.33 -24.18
C ASN A 118 18.19 -23.70 -23.72
N PHE A 119 18.18 -23.96 -22.42
CA PHE A 119 17.60 -25.19 -21.86
C PHE A 119 16.13 -25.36 -22.25
N PHE A 120 15.28 -24.36 -21.99
CA PHE A 120 13.85 -24.44 -22.33
C PHE A 120 13.62 -24.51 -23.84
N TYR A 121 14.38 -23.74 -24.63
CA TYR A 121 14.27 -23.77 -26.08
C TYR A 121 14.60 -25.15 -26.67
N GLN A 122 15.66 -25.80 -26.17
CA GLN A 122 16.07 -27.16 -26.56
C GLN A 122 15.03 -28.23 -26.19
N HIS A 123 14.33 -28.06 -25.07
CA HIS A 123 13.25 -28.97 -24.65
C HIS A 123 11.91 -28.72 -25.37
N GLY A 124 11.91 -27.87 -26.40
CA GLY A 124 10.75 -27.66 -27.26
C GLY A 124 9.78 -26.58 -26.79
N PHE A 125 10.06 -25.86 -25.70
CA PHE A 125 9.21 -24.76 -25.26
C PHE A 125 9.27 -23.58 -26.24
N ARG A 126 8.15 -22.89 -26.40
CA ARG A 126 7.92 -21.82 -27.39
C ARG A 126 7.19 -20.63 -26.76
N LEU A 127 7.03 -19.60 -27.58
CA LEU A 127 6.27 -18.39 -27.26
C LEU A 127 4.84 -18.77 -26.84
N GLY A 128 4.41 -18.30 -25.67
CA GLY A 128 3.07 -18.52 -25.12
C GLY A 128 2.94 -19.73 -24.20
N ASP A 129 3.98 -20.58 -24.07
CA ASP A 129 3.97 -21.63 -23.05
C ASP A 129 3.99 -21.03 -21.65
N VAL A 130 3.29 -21.68 -20.72
CA VAL A 130 3.15 -21.20 -19.34
C VAL A 130 3.86 -22.14 -18.38
N ILE A 131 4.77 -21.61 -17.56
CA ILE A 131 5.49 -22.38 -16.53
C ILE A 131 5.28 -21.74 -15.16
N ALA A 132 4.86 -22.55 -14.18
CA ALA A 132 4.77 -22.12 -12.80
C ALA A 132 6.14 -22.17 -12.10
N ILE A 133 6.53 -21.08 -11.44
CA ILE A 133 7.73 -21.07 -10.57
C ILE A 133 7.30 -21.21 -9.12
N PHE A 134 7.69 -22.31 -8.48
CA PHE A 134 7.51 -22.53 -7.04
C PHE A 134 8.88 -22.54 -6.35
N MET A 135 9.29 -21.36 -5.86
CA MET A 135 10.63 -21.16 -5.29
C MET A 135 10.63 -20.00 -4.29
N GLU A 136 11.48 -20.10 -3.27
CA GLU A 136 11.75 -19.00 -2.33
C GLU A 136 12.51 -17.84 -2.99
N SER A 137 12.56 -16.66 -2.35
CA SER A 137 13.35 -15.53 -2.83
C SER A 137 14.85 -15.83 -2.86
N ARG A 138 15.44 -15.89 -4.07
CA ARG A 138 16.88 -16.09 -4.34
C ARG A 138 17.27 -15.58 -5.75
N PRO A 139 18.55 -15.35 -6.07
CA PRO A 139 18.99 -14.86 -7.37
C PRO A 139 18.52 -15.70 -8.55
N GLU A 140 18.50 -17.02 -8.40
CA GLU A 140 18.11 -17.98 -9.45
C GLU A 140 16.66 -17.79 -9.88
N PHE A 141 15.78 -17.32 -8.99
CA PHE A 141 14.41 -16.95 -9.34
C PHE A 141 14.39 -15.88 -10.44
N VAL A 142 15.25 -14.87 -10.30
CA VAL A 142 15.38 -13.76 -11.26
C VAL A 142 15.96 -14.26 -12.59
N GLY A 143 17.00 -15.09 -12.52
CA GLY A 143 17.62 -15.70 -13.69
C GLY A 143 16.67 -16.62 -14.47
N LEU A 144 15.88 -17.43 -13.75
CA LEU A 144 14.85 -18.30 -14.33
C LEU A 144 13.77 -17.49 -15.05
N TRP A 145 13.26 -16.46 -14.38
CA TRP A 145 12.27 -15.56 -14.97
C TRP A 145 12.80 -14.84 -16.22
N LEU A 146 14.02 -14.28 -16.17
CA LEU A 146 14.64 -13.65 -17.33
C LEU A 146 14.86 -14.64 -18.49
N GLY A 147 15.32 -15.85 -18.19
CA GLY A 147 15.58 -16.89 -19.20
C GLY A 147 14.31 -17.34 -19.91
N MET A 148 13.24 -17.60 -19.16
CA MET A 148 11.93 -17.91 -19.75
C MET A 148 11.39 -16.73 -20.58
N ALA A 149 11.52 -15.50 -20.07
CA ALA A 149 11.10 -14.31 -20.79
C ALA A 149 11.90 -14.10 -22.11
N LYS A 150 13.16 -14.56 -22.20
CA LYS A 150 13.96 -14.52 -23.45
C LYS A 150 13.40 -15.46 -24.52
N VAL A 151 12.84 -16.60 -24.12
CA VAL A 151 12.20 -17.58 -25.03
C VAL A 151 10.77 -17.16 -25.42
N GLY A 152 10.16 -16.25 -24.64
CA GLY A 152 8.75 -15.87 -24.80
C GLY A 152 7.79 -16.74 -23.98
N ILE A 153 8.32 -17.47 -23.00
CA ILE A 153 7.53 -18.27 -22.06
C ILE A 153 6.94 -17.34 -21.00
N GLU A 154 5.66 -17.54 -20.68
CA GLU A 154 4.97 -16.87 -19.58
C GLU A 154 5.30 -17.56 -18.25
N ALA A 155 6.08 -16.90 -17.41
CA ALA A 155 6.30 -17.36 -16.04
C ALA A 155 5.07 -17.03 -15.18
N ALA A 156 4.26 -18.05 -14.87
CA ALA A 156 3.19 -17.94 -13.88
C ALA A 156 3.81 -17.86 -12.47
N LEU A 157 3.98 -16.63 -11.99
CA LEU A 157 4.25 -16.37 -10.58
C LEU A 157 2.92 -16.57 -9.85
N ILE A 158 2.81 -17.56 -8.96
CA ILE A 158 1.52 -18.05 -8.46
C ILE A 158 0.70 -16.94 -7.75
N ASN A 159 -0.18 -16.31 -8.54
CA ASN A 159 -1.58 -15.95 -8.31
C ASN A 159 -2.25 -15.88 -9.70
N PHE A 160 -3.31 -16.65 -9.95
CA PHE A 160 -3.63 -17.26 -11.25
C PHE A 160 -4.85 -16.69 -12.00
N ASN A 161 -5.23 -15.43 -11.78
CA ASN A 161 -6.55 -14.96 -12.18
C ASN A 161 -6.62 -14.07 -13.45
N LEU A 162 -5.84 -14.31 -14.52
CA LEU A 162 -5.96 -13.56 -15.79
C LEU A 162 -5.57 -14.39 -17.04
N ARG A 163 -6.25 -14.20 -18.19
CA ARG A 163 -5.99 -14.86 -19.51
C ARG A 163 -6.03 -13.86 -20.70
N LEU A 164 -5.45 -14.24 -21.85
CA LEU A 164 -5.48 -13.60 -23.19
C LEU A 164 -4.82 -12.20 -23.28
N ASP A 165 -5.43 -11.17 -23.92
CA ASP A 165 -4.86 -9.83 -24.23
C ASP A 165 -4.10 -9.13 -23.07
N SER A 166 -4.33 -9.63 -21.86
CA SER A 166 -3.57 -9.46 -20.64
C SER A 166 -2.04 -9.60 -20.75
N LEU A 167 -1.44 -10.41 -21.65
CA LEU A 167 0.04 -10.57 -21.68
C LEU A 167 0.77 -9.30 -22.16
N VAL A 168 0.29 -8.66 -23.24
CA VAL A 168 0.84 -7.39 -23.72
C VAL A 168 0.58 -6.27 -22.71
N TYR A 169 -0.56 -6.35 -22.01
CA TYR A 169 -0.85 -5.51 -20.86
C TYR A 169 0.13 -5.77 -19.71
N CYS A 170 0.50 -7.01 -19.41
CA CYS A 170 1.45 -7.37 -18.35
C CYS A 170 2.86 -6.84 -18.62
N ILE A 171 3.37 -6.94 -19.85
CA ILE A 171 4.70 -6.39 -20.22
C ILE A 171 4.69 -4.86 -20.16
N THR A 172 3.64 -4.24 -20.71
CA THR A 172 3.43 -2.79 -20.66
C THR A 172 3.28 -2.31 -19.22
N THR A 173 2.58 -3.07 -18.39
CA THR A 173 2.32 -2.79 -16.98
C THR A 173 3.59 -2.97 -16.15
N TYR A 174 4.40 -4.00 -16.43
CA TYR A 174 5.69 -4.22 -15.79
C TYR A 174 6.60 -3.00 -15.99
N TYR A 175 6.83 -2.61 -17.25
CA TYR A 175 7.66 -1.43 -17.55
C TYR A 175 7.05 -0.16 -16.95
N ARG A 176 5.72 0.03 -17.07
CA ARG A 176 5.04 1.21 -16.53
C ARG A 176 5.23 1.31 -15.02
N ILE A 177 5.03 0.23 -14.27
CA ILE A 177 5.18 0.19 -12.81
C ILE A 177 6.65 0.43 -12.42
N ALA A 178 7.58 -0.31 -13.02
CA ALA A 178 9.00 -0.21 -12.70
C ALA A 178 9.58 1.18 -13.06
N ALA A 179 9.31 1.69 -14.26
CA ALA A 179 9.76 3.02 -14.69
C ALA A 179 9.07 4.14 -13.90
N PHE A 180 7.79 3.97 -13.56
CA PHE A 180 7.10 4.93 -12.69
C PHE A 180 7.78 5.00 -11.33
N GLY A 181 8.05 3.85 -10.66
CA GLY A 181 8.77 3.82 -9.39
C GLY A 181 10.12 4.54 -9.46
N TYR A 182 10.92 4.23 -10.48
CA TYR A 182 12.22 4.85 -10.71
C TYR A 182 12.14 6.38 -10.85
N TYR A 183 11.25 6.89 -11.71
CA TYR A 183 11.13 8.33 -11.96
C TYR A 183 10.38 9.09 -10.86
N ALA A 184 9.33 8.50 -10.29
CA ALA A 184 8.51 9.13 -9.25
C ALA A 184 9.30 9.32 -7.95
N TYR A 185 10.13 8.34 -7.58
CA TYR A 185 10.91 8.38 -6.34
C TYR A 185 12.37 8.79 -6.55
N ARG A 186 12.71 9.30 -7.75
CA ARG A 186 14.05 9.83 -8.09
C ARG A 186 15.16 8.84 -7.73
N MET A 187 15.00 7.61 -8.23
CA MET A 187 16.03 6.60 -8.11
C MET A 187 17.15 6.86 -9.12
N HIS A 188 18.35 6.39 -8.77
CA HIS A 188 19.55 6.50 -9.57
C HIS A 188 20.18 5.12 -9.75
N PRO A 189 20.93 4.87 -10.83
CA PRO A 189 21.56 3.57 -11.04
C PRO A 189 22.50 3.18 -9.90
N GLU A 190 23.11 4.14 -9.20
CA GLU A 190 24.01 3.87 -8.05
C GLU A 190 23.29 3.49 -6.76
N ASP A 191 21.95 3.52 -6.75
CA ASP A 191 21.20 3.06 -5.59
C ASP A 191 21.30 1.55 -5.39
N ILE A 192 21.32 1.16 -4.11
CA ILE A 192 21.29 -0.23 -3.66
C ILE A 192 19.97 -0.44 -2.91
N LEU A 193 19.10 -1.24 -3.51
CA LEU A 193 17.77 -1.55 -2.98
C LEU A 193 17.79 -2.79 -2.09
N TYR A 194 17.35 -2.68 -0.85
CA TYR A 194 17.14 -3.81 0.05
C TYR A 194 15.73 -4.37 -0.12
N ASN A 195 15.62 -5.59 -0.66
CA ASN A 195 14.36 -6.27 -0.91
C ASN A 195 14.21 -7.49 0.01
N CYS A 196 13.27 -7.39 0.94
CA CYS A 196 12.86 -8.49 1.82
C CYS A 196 11.44 -8.98 1.55
N LEU A 197 10.84 -8.54 0.45
CA LEU A 197 9.51 -8.99 0.03
C LEU A 197 9.61 -10.21 -0.89
N PRO A 198 8.56 -11.06 -0.95
CA PRO A 198 8.60 -12.25 -1.77
C PRO A 198 8.67 -11.94 -3.27
N LEU A 199 9.56 -12.62 -4.00
CA LEU A 199 9.77 -12.41 -5.44
C LEU A 199 8.64 -12.95 -6.33
N TYR A 200 7.74 -13.79 -5.78
CA TYR A 200 6.52 -14.20 -6.47
C TYR A 200 5.42 -13.14 -6.40
N HIS A 201 5.56 -12.12 -5.56
CA HIS A 201 4.61 -11.02 -5.44
C HIS A 201 5.07 -9.81 -6.25
N SER A 202 4.14 -9.06 -6.85
CA SER A 202 4.43 -7.90 -7.71
C SER A 202 5.28 -6.82 -7.01
N ALA A 203 5.06 -6.61 -5.71
CA ALA A 203 5.88 -5.72 -4.90
C ALA A 203 7.36 -6.15 -4.92
N GLY A 204 7.70 -7.36 -4.49
CA GLY A 204 9.09 -7.83 -4.48
C GLY A 204 9.68 -8.00 -5.88
N ASN A 205 8.88 -8.46 -6.84
CA ASN A 205 9.35 -8.70 -8.21
C ASN A 205 9.53 -7.40 -9.00
N ILE A 206 8.44 -6.65 -9.24
CA ILE A 206 8.41 -5.54 -10.19
C ILE A 206 8.98 -4.27 -9.53
N MET A 207 8.45 -3.92 -8.35
CA MET A 207 8.89 -2.74 -7.61
C MET A 207 10.22 -2.97 -6.88
N GLY A 208 10.57 -4.21 -6.54
CA GLY A 208 11.87 -4.54 -5.97
C GLY A 208 12.91 -4.75 -7.06
N VAL A 209 12.93 -5.95 -7.64
CA VAL A 209 13.96 -6.37 -8.61
C VAL A 209 13.80 -5.70 -9.97
N GLY A 210 12.58 -5.50 -10.46
CA GLY A 210 12.32 -5.15 -11.85
C GLY A 210 12.83 -3.79 -12.27
N GLN A 211 12.61 -2.76 -11.45
CA GLN A 211 13.21 -1.46 -11.67
C GLN A 211 14.75 -1.50 -11.63
N CYS A 212 15.33 -2.39 -10.81
CA CYS A 212 16.78 -2.54 -10.73
C CYS A 212 17.37 -3.11 -12.02
N LEU A 213 16.71 -4.11 -12.60
CA LEU A 213 17.15 -4.74 -13.85
C LEU A 213 17.08 -3.80 -15.06
N ILE A 214 16.01 -3.01 -15.19
CA ILE A 214 15.81 -2.15 -16.38
C ILE A 214 16.54 -0.80 -16.29
N HIS A 215 16.95 -0.38 -15.08
CA HIS A 215 17.64 0.90 -14.85
C HIS A 215 19.07 0.76 -14.31
N GLY A 216 19.54 -0.45 -14.01
CA GLY A 216 20.94 -0.70 -13.61
C GLY A 216 21.25 -0.45 -12.14
N LEU A 217 20.24 -0.59 -11.26
CA LEU A 217 20.44 -0.57 -9.80
C LEU A 217 20.91 -1.94 -9.30
N THR A 218 21.53 -1.95 -8.12
CA THR A 218 21.83 -3.18 -7.39
C THR A 218 20.68 -3.50 -6.44
N VAL A 219 20.29 -4.78 -6.35
CA VAL A 219 19.31 -5.25 -5.36
C VAL A 219 19.90 -6.29 -4.43
N VAL A 220 19.73 -6.10 -3.13
CA VAL A 220 19.99 -7.10 -2.10
C VAL A 220 18.72 -7.90 -1.89
N ILE A 221 18.77 -9.20 -2.20
CA ILE A 221 17.67 -10.14 -2.03
C ILE A 221 17.83 -10.82 -0.67
N LYS A 222 16.89 -10.52 0.23
CA LYS A 222 16.79 -11.16 1.54
C LYS A 222 15.81 -12.34 1.43
N LYS A 223 16.27 -13.54 1.79
CA LYS A 223 15.47 -14.77 1.73
C LYS A 223 14.16 -14.66 2.52
N LYS A 224 14.26 -14.17 3.76
CA LYS A 224 13.16 -13.97 4.69
C LYS A 224 13.42 -12.73 5.53
N PHE A 225 12.40 -11.92 5.74
CA PHE A 225 12.48 -10.75 6.60
C PHE A 225 12.93 -11.12 8.02
N SER A 226 13.80 -10.30 8.60
CA SER A 226 14.26 -10.37 9.98
C SER A 226 14.34 -8.97 10.53
N ALA A 227 13.49 -8.66 11.52
CA ALA A 227 13.43 -7.32 12.11
C ALA A 227 14.74 -6.95 12.82
N SER A 228 15.35 -7.90 13.54
CA SER A 228 16.59 -7.67 14.29
C SER A 228 17.80 -7.45 13.38
N ARG A 229 17.88 -8.12 12.23
CA ARG A 229 19.02 -8.01 11.30
C ARG A 229 18.84 -6.94 10.23
N PHE A 230 17.64 -6.37 10.08
CA PHE A 230 17.30 -5.48 8.97
C PHE A 230 18.29 -4.32 8.79
N TRP A 231 18.59 -3.59 9.86
CA TRP A 231 19.49 -2.45 9.80
C TRP A 231 20.96 -2.85 9.74
N ASP A 232 21.34 -3.99 10.34
CA ASP A 232 22.68 -4.58 10.18
C ASP A 232 22.94 -4.88 8.70
N ASP A 233 21.98 -5.49 8.02
CA ASP A 233 22.06 -5.83 6.60
C ASP A 233 22.10 -4.57 5.73
N CYS A 234 21.25 -3.58 6.02
CA CYS A 234 21.25 -2.29 5.32
C CYS A 234 22.59 -1.55 5.45
N ALA A 235 23.21 -1.58 6.62
CA ALA A 235 24.54 -1.00 6.85
C ALA A 235 25.63 -1.80 6.12
N LYS A 236 25.64 -3.13 6.27
CA LYS A 236 26.62 -4.04 5.65
C LYS A 236 26.69 -3.87 4.13
N TYR A 237 25.53 -3.80 3.46
CA TYR A 237 25.45 -3.70 2.01
C TYR A 237 25.31 -2.26 1.51
N ARG A 238 25.41 -1.26 2.41
CA ARG A 238 25.28 0.18 2.11
C ARG A 238 24.01 0.51 1.33
N CYS A 239 22.89 -0.10 1.72
CA CYS A 239 21.60 0.10 1.07
C CYS A 239 21.19 1.57 1.15
N THR A 240 20.72 2.12 0.02
CA THR A 240 20.20 3.49 -0.08
C THR A 240 18.67 3.52 -0.17
N ILE A 241 18.07 2.41 -0.60
CA ILE A 241 16.62 2.26 -0.72
C ILE A 241 16.20 1.02 0.06
N ILE A 242 15.12 1.11 0.83
CA ILE A 242 14.44 -0.06 1.39
C ILE A 242 13.09 -0.24 0.73
N GLN A 243 12.72 -1.49 0.50
CA GLN A 243 11.35 -1.85 0.19
C GLN A 243 10.62 -2.32 1.45
N TYR A 244 9.41 -1.80 1.68
CA TYR A 244 8.63 -2.13 2.87
C TYR A 244 7.16 -2.40 2.57
N ILE A 245 6.50 -3.02 3.53
CA ILE A 245 5.04 -3.00 3.73
C ILE A 245 4.77 -2.49 5.15
N GLY A 246 3.61 -1.87 5.39
CA GLY A 246 3.31 -1.19 6.65
C GLY A 246 3.73 -1.90 7.94
N GLU A 247 3.45 -3.21 8.03
CA GLU A 247 3.79 -4.01 9.21
C GLU A 247 5.29 -4.18 9.45
N ILE A 248 6.12 -4.20 8.40
CA ILE A 248 7.59 -4.22 8.55
C ILE A 248 8.04 -2.98 9.32
N CYS A 249 7.52 -1.80 8.99
CA CYS A 249 7.90 -0.56 9.68
C CYS A 249 7.56 -0.59 11.17
N ARG A 250 6.42 -1.20 11.54
CA ARG A 250 6.05 -1.42 12.96
C ARG A 250 7.02 -2.38 13.64
N TYR A 251 7.34 -3.52 13.01
CA TYR A 251 8.30 -4.47 13.58
C TYR A 251 9.68 -3.85 13.80
N LEU A 252 10.13 -2.97 12.90
CA LEU A 252 11.39 -2.24 13.02
C LEU A 252 11.36 -1.23 14.18
N LEU A 253 10.27 -0.45 14.32
CA LEU A 253 10.09 0.45 15.46
C LEU A 253 10.06 -0.27 16.81
N ASN A 254 9.61 -1.52 16.83
CA ASN A 254 9.56 -2.32 18.06
C ASN A 254 10.88 -2.99 18.42
N GLN A 255 11.88 -2.96 17.54
CA GLN A 255 13.19 -3.48 17.90
C GLN A 255 13.85 -2.60 18.98
N PRO A 256 14.66 -3.19 19.87
CA PRO A 256 15.58 -2.43 20.69
C PRO A 256 16.48 -1.56 19.80
N VAL A 257 16.80 -0.35 20.27
CA VAL A 257 17.68 0.58 19.53
C VAL A 257 19.05 -0.08 19.30
N ARG A 258 19.52 -0.03 18.06
CA ARG A 258 20.84 -0.51 17.65
C ARG A 258 21.65 0.58 16.96
N GLU A 259 22.97 0.51 17.06
CA GLU A 259 23.87 1.45 16.37
C GLU A 259 23.69 1.43 14.85
N SER A 260 23.42 0.25 14.28
CA SER A 260 23.17 0.03 12.85
C SER A 260 22.02 0.88 12.29
N GLU A 261 21.06 1.30 13.13
CA GLU A 261 19.94 2.18 12.77
C GLU A 261 20.37 3.58 12.33
N THR A 262 21.65 3.95 12.58
CA THR A 262 22.20 5.25 12.16
C THR A 262 23.39 5.13 11.21
N GLN A 263 23.94 3.92 11.05
CA GLN A 263 25.10 3.64 10.18
C GLN A 263 24.71 3.35 8.73
N HIS A 264 23.44 3.07 8.46
CA HIS A 264 22.96 2.82 7.10
C HIS A 264 22.93 4.07 6.23
N CYS A 265 22.89 3.91 4.90
CA CYS A 265 22.81 5.00 3.93
C CYS A 265 21.39 5.21 3.36
N VAL A 266 20.37 4.57 3.94
CA VAL A 266 19.00 4.61 3.43
C VAL A 266 18.46 6.04 3.40
N ARG A 267 18.14 6.52 2.20
CA ARG A 267 17.56 7.84 1.92
C ARG A 267 16.07 7.77 1.60
N LEU A 268 15.62 6.62 1.11
CA LEU A 268 14.28 6.41 0.56
C LEU A 268 13.71 5.08 1.06
N ALA A 269 12.50 5.13 1.59
CA ALA A 269 11.68 3.94 1.83
C ALA A 269 10.53 3.90 0.83
N VAL A 270 10.44 2.84 0.03
CA VAL A 270 9.35 2.66 -0.94
C VAL A 270 8.49 1.48 -0.55
N GLY A 271 7.18 1.68 -0.47
CA GLY A 271 6.30 0.63 -0.02
C GLY A 271 4.84 1.02 -0.07
N ASN A 272 4.07 0.38 0.79
CA ASN A 272 2.64 0.64 0.89
C ASN A 272 2.12 0.34 2.30
N GLY A 273 1.22 1.19 2.77
CA GLY A 273 0.43 0.98 3.98
C GLY A 273 1.15 1.35 5.27
N LEU A 274 2.08 2.31 5.25
CA LEU A 274 2.66 2.85 6.48
C LEU A 274 1.57 3.57 7.28
N ARG A 275 1.33 3.11 8.51
CA ARG A 275 0.27 3.68 9.36
C ARG A 275 0.63 5.14 9.73
N PRO A 276 -0.31 6.09 9.62
CA PRO A 276 -0.06 7.48 9.98
C PRO A 276 0.49 7.67 11.39
N THR A 277 0.01 6.85 12.34
CA THR A 277 0.39 6.89 13.75
C THR A 277 1.85 6.57 14.03
N ILE A 278 2.53 5.84 13.13
CA ILE A 278 3.94 5.46 13.30
C ILE A 278 4.87 6.13 12.28
N TRP A 279 4.32 6.90 11.35
CA TRP A 279 5.07 7.47 10.22
C TRP A 279 6.18 8.42 10.68
N GLU A 280 5.84 9.36 11.57
CA GLU A 280 6.80 10.33 12.08
C GLU A 280 7.88 9.66 12.90
N ASP A 281 7.50 8.73 13.78
CA ASP A 281 8.46 7.98 14.61
C ASP A 281 9.42 7.17 13.74
N PHE A 282 8.91 6.51 12.69
CA PHE A 282 9.72 5.75 11.74
C PHE A 282 10.74 6.63 11.01
N THR A 283 10.29 7.76 10.45
CA THR A 283 11.18 8.69 9.73
C THR A 283 12.21 9.34 10.64
N LYS A 284 11.82 9.76 11.84
CA LYS A 284 12.71 10.40 12.82
C LYS A 284 13.76 9.41 13.33
N ARG A 285 13.34 8.21 13.77
CA ARG A 285 14.25 7.21 14.35
C ARG A 285 15.30 6.73 13.35
N PHE A 286 14.86 6.36 12.15
CA PHE A 286 15.73 5.78 11.12
C PHE A 286 16.26 6.82 10.13
N ARG A 287 16.05 8.13 10.38
CA ARG A 287 16.56 9.25 9.58
C ARG A 287 16.24 9.14 8.08
N ILE A 288 15.06 8.60 7.75
CA ILE A 288 14.60 8.40 6.38
C ILE A 288 14.05 9.70 5.83
N LYS A 289 14.71 10.25 4.79
CA LYS A 289 14.38 11.56 4.21
C LYS A 289 13.12 11.56 3.36
N GLN A 290 12.84 10.43 2.69
CA GLN A 290 11.70 10.31 1.78
C GLN A 290 11.00 8.97 1.98
N ILE A 291 9.67 9.04 2.09
CA ILE A 291 8.81 7.86 1.98
C ILE A 291 8.01 8.00 0.69
N GLY A 292 8.12 6.99 -0.17
CA GLY A 292 7.29 6.85 -1.35
C GLY A 292 6.25 5.76 -1.12
N GLU A 293 4.98 6.10 -1.27
CA GLU A 293 3.91 5.10 -1.24
C GLU A 293 3.21 4.98 -2.57
N PHE A 294 2.78 3.77 -2.89
CA PHE A 294 1.90 3.51 -4.02
C PHE A 294 0.72 2.67 -3.57
N TYR A 295 -0.40 2.86 -4.26
CA TYR A 295 -1.57 2.03 -4.13
C TYR A 295 -2.01 1.54 -5.51
N GLY A 296 -2.18 0.24 -5.61
CA GLY A 296 -2.64 -0.45 -6.80
C GLY A 296 -2.75 -1.95 -6.53
N ALA A 297 -3.56 -2.61 -7.35
CA ALA A 297 -3.65 -4.06 -7.44
C ALA A 297 -3.42 -4.47 -8.89
N THR A 298 -3.02 -5.71 -9.12
CA THR A 298 -2.84 -6.29 -10.47
C THR A 298 -4.12 -6.21 -11.31
N GLU A 299 -5.26 -6.29 -10.64
CA GLU A 299 -6.62 -6.24 -11.18
C GLU A 299 -7.15 -4.80 -11.27
N CYS A 300 -6.44 -3.81 -10.72
CA CYS A 300 -6.93 -2.44 -10.66
C CYS A 300 -6.69 -1.69 -11.97
N ASN A 301 -7.71 -0.96 -12.41
CA ASN A 301 -7.67 -0.15 -13.63
C ASN A 301 -6.82 1.13 -13.49
N CYS A 302 -6.44 1.51 -12.27
CA CYS A 302 -5.62 2.67 -11.98
C CYS A 302 -4.63 2.39 -10.85
N SER A 303 -3.59 3.21 -10.78
CA SER A 303 -2.65 3.21 -9.65
C SER A 303 -2.40 4.64 -9.25
N ILE A 304 -2.30 4.87 -7.95
CA ILE A 304 -2.00 6.18 -7.38
C ILE A 304 -0.71 6.09 -6.58
N ALA A 305 -0.01 7.21 -6.46
CA ALA A 305 1.22 7.27 -5.72
C ALA A 305 1.33 8.56 -4.91
N ASN A 306 1.87 8.42 -3.72
CA ASN A 306 2.28 9.47 -2.82
C ASN A 306 3.78 9.70 -3.03
N VAL A 307 4.10 10.70 -3.84
CA VAL A 307 5.47 10.97 -4.31
C VAL A 307 6.19 12.02 -3.45
N ASP A 308 5.44 12.81 -2.70
CA ASP A 308 5.92 13.88 -1.82
C ASP A 308 5.85 13.51 -0.33
N GLY A 309 5.44 12.27 0.00
CA GLY A 309 5.50 11.73 1.35
C GLY A 309 4.44 12.31 2.29
N LYS A 310 3.28 12.71 1.76
CA LYS A 310 2.17 13.22 2.57
C LYS A 310 1.66 12.13 3.52
N VAL A 311 1.84 12.32 4.82
CA VAL A 311 1.46 11.34 5.85
C VAL A 311 0.02 10.87 5.68
N GLY A 312 -0.16 9.55 5.60
CA GLY A 312 -1.46 8.87 5.48
C GLY A 312 -2.12 8.90 4.11
N ALA A 313 -1.59 9.68 3.16
CA ALA A 313 -2.11 9.68 1.80
C ALA A 313 -1.60 8.45 1.03
N CYS A 314 -2.49 7.73 0.35
CA CYS A 314 -2.10 6.63 -0.54
C CYS A 314 -1.71 7.12 -1.95
N GLY A 315 -2.06 8.35 -2.28
CA GLY A 315 -1.64 9.05 -3.48
C GLY A 315 -2.43 10.33 -3.71
N PHE A 316 -2.40 10.86 -4.92
CA PHE A 316 -3.14 12.07 -5.26
C PHE A 316 -3.77 12.01 -6.65
N ASN A 317 -4.82 12.81 -6.84
CA ASN A 317 -5.36 13.17 -8.14
C ASN A 317 -5.32 14.70 -8.29
N SER A 318 -4.73 15.19 -9.38
CA SER A 318 -4.52 16.63 -9.55
C SER A 318 -5.84 17.39 -9.63
N ARG A 319 -5.94 18.47 -8.84
CA ARG A 319 -7.08 19.38 -8.85
C ARG A 319 -6.96 20.44 -9.95
N ILE A 320 -5.74 20.72 -10.41
CA ILE A 320 -5.44 21.73 -11.45
C ILE A 320 -5.33 21.10 -12.85
N LEU A 321 -5.00 19.82 -12.94
CA LEU A 321 -4.91 19.03 -14.19
C LEU A 321 -5.77 17.76 -14.13
N PRO A 322 -7.08 17.85 -13.82
CA PRO A 322 -7.93 16.69 -13.55
C PRO A 322 -8.11 15.74 -14.76
N ASN A 323 -7.86 16.21 -15.98
CA ASN A 323 -8.04 15.44 -17.21
C ASN A 323 -6.78 14.71 -17.69
N VAL A 324 -5.61 14.97 -17.09
CA VAL A 324 -4.35 14.32 -17.49
C VAL A 324 -4.31 12.86 -17.06
N TYR A 325 -4.84 12.58 -15.87
CA TYR A 325 -4.98 11.24 -15.31
C TYR A 325 -6.32 11.16 -14.55
N PRO A 326 -7.45 11.10 -15.28
CA PRO A 326 -8.77 11.26 -14.68
C PRO A 326 -9.14 10.04 -13.84
N ILE A 327 -9.03 10.18 -12.52
CA ILE A 327 -9.50 9.18 -11.57
C ILE A 327 -10.83 9.66 -10.97
N ARG A 328 -11.81 8.77 -10.93
CA ARG A 328 -13.05 8.98 -10.16
C ARG A 328 -13.29 7.82 -9.22
N LEU A 329 -13.67 8.17 -8.00
CA LEU A 329 -14.09 7.22 -6.98
C LEU A 329 -15.60 7.02 -7.09
N VAL A 330 -16.03 5.76 -7.15
CA VAL A 330 -17.44 5.37 -7.29
C VAL A 330 -17.82 4.43 -6.15
N LYS A 331 -19.07 4.51 -5.70
CA LYS A 331 -19.61 3.69 -4.63
C LYS A 331 -19.82 2.26 -5.11
N VAL A 332 -19.54 1.33 -4.21
CA VAL A 332 -19.74 -0.10 -4.37
C VAL A 332 -20.66 -0.55 -3.24
N ASN A 333 -21.57 -1.46 -3.52
CA ASN A 333 -22.36 -2.15 -2.50
C ASN A 333 -21.41 -3.10 -1.77
N GLU A 334 -21.27 -2.94 -0.46
CA GLU A 334 -20.28 -3.69 0.33
C GLU A 334 -20.60 -5.18 0.43
N ASP A 335 -21.87 -5.57 0.33
CA ASP A 335 -22.31 -6.96 0.42
C ASP A 335 -22.18 -7.67 -0.92
N THR A 336 -22.59 -7.03 -2.02
CA THR A 336 -22.60 -7.65 -3.36
C THR A 336 -21.33 -7.39 -4.16
N MET A 337 -20.51 -6.44 -3.72
CA MET A 337 -19.35 -5.91 -4.47
C MET A 337 -19.71 -5.29 -5.84
N GLU A 338 -20.99 -5.01 -6.09
CA GLU A 338 -21.44 -4.39 -7.34
C GLU A 338 -21.41 -2.86 -7.28
N LEU A 339 -21.21 -2.23 -8.43
CA LEU A 339 -21.24 -0.76 -8.55
C LEU A 339 -22.64 -0.22 -8.25
N ILE A 340 -22.74 0.72 -7.31
CA ILE A 340 -24.00 1.41 -7.03
C ILE A 340 -24.28 2.40 -8.16
N ARG A 341 -25.47 2.30 -8.75
CA ARG A 341 -25.92 3.15 -9.85
C ARG A 341 -27.12 4.00 -9.43
N ASP A 342 -27.19 5.21 -9.97
CA ASP A 342 -28.36 6.08 -9.82
C ASP A 342 -29.53 5.59 -10.70
N SER A 343 -30.69 6.24 -10.58
CA SER A 343 -31.89 5.92 -11.36
C SER A 343 -31.71 6.04 -12.88
N ARG A 344 -30.60 6.61 -13.36
CA ARG A 344 -30.24 6.72 -14.78
C ARG A 344 -29.20 5.69 -15.20
N GLY A 345 -28.84 4.75 -14.32
CA GLY A 345 -27.84 3.72 -14.57
C GLY A 345 -26.38 4.19 -14.46
N LEU A 346 -26.14 5.43 -14.02
CA LEU A 346 -24.78 5.98 -13.88
C LEU A 346 -24.19 5.65 -12.51
N CYS A 347 -22.89 5.34 -12.45
CA CYS A 347 -22.23 5.04 -11.18
C CYS A 347 -22.29 6.24 -10.21
N VAL A 348 -22.65 5.98 -8.97
CA VAL A 348 -22.73 6.99 -7.92
C VAL A 348 -21.32 7.34 -7.43
N PRO A 349 -20.90 8.62 -7.42
CA PRO A 349 -19.56 8.99 -6.96
C PRO A 349 -19.43 8.95 -5.43
N CYS A 350 -18.22 8.65 -4.94
CA CYS A 350 -17.90 8.78 -3.51
C CYS A 350 -17.93 10.25 -3.06
N ARG A 351 -18.30 10.47 -1.79
CA ARG A 351 -18.39 11.77 -1.12
C ARG A 351 -17.52 11.76 0.15
N PRO A 352 -17.15 12.95 0.69
CA PRO A 352 -16.51 13.03 1.99
C PRO A 352 -17.33 12.27 3.05
N GLY A 353 -16.71 11.32 3.75
CA GLY A 353 -17.37 10.40 4.69
C GLY A 353 -17.40 8.94 4.24
N ASP A 354 -17.13 8.65 2.97
CA ASP A 354 -17.01 7.27 2.46
C ASP A 354 -15.61 6.68 2.75
N VAL A 355 -15.45 5.36 2.58
CA VAL A 355 -14.26 4.57 2.92
C VAL A 355 -12.95 5.08 2.27
N LEU A 356 -13.02 5.58 1.04
CA LEU A 356 -11.90 6.23 0.34
C LEU A 356 -12.29 7.68 0.03
N VAL A 357 -11.57 8.62 0.65
CA VAL A 357 -11.85 10.06 0.49
C VAL A 357 -10.71 10.77 -0.24
N MET A 358 -11.05 11.85 -0.92
CA MET A 358 -10.10 12.79 -1.49
C MET A 358 -10.26 14.15 -0.82
N ASP A 359 -9.18 14.73 -0.33
CA ASP A 359 -9.20 16.06 0.28
C ASP A 359 -9.25 17.20 -0.77
N GLU A 360 -9.35 18.44 -0.29
CA GLU A 360 -9.42 19.63 -1.15
C GLU A 360 -8.16 19.83 -2.02
N LEU A 361 -7.01 19.31 -1.59
CA LEU A 361 -5.72 19.36 -2.29
C LEU A 361 -5.53 18.18 -3.25
N GLY A 362 -6.50 17.26 -3.30
CA GLY A 362 -6.48 16.09 -4.17
C GLY A 362 -5.75 14.88 -3.62
N TYR A 363 -5.31 14.89 -2.35
CA TYR A 363 -4.74 13.68 -1.74
C TYR A 363 -5.86 12.70 -1.42
N MET A 364 -5.59 11.42 -1.67
CA MET A 364 -6.51 10.33 -1.40
C MET A 364 -6.07 9.59 -0.13
N TYR A 365 -7.05 9.24 0.70
CA TYR A 365 -6.84 8.57 1.98
C TYR A 365 -7.83 7.42 2.11
N PHE A 366 -7.32 6.25 2.47
CA PHE A 366 -8.16 5.18 2.99
C PHE A 366 -8.53 5.54 4.42
N ARG A 367 -9.82 5.77 4.67
CA ARG A 367 -10.32 5.76 6.05
C ARG A 367 -10.44 4.32 6.55
N ASP A 368 -10.72 3.37 5.65
CA ASP A 368 -10.69 1.92 5.91
C ASP A 368 -10.53 1.10 4.62
N ARG A 369 -10.32 -0.22 4.72
CA ARG A 369 -10.52 -1.15 3.60
C ARG A 369 -11.92 -1.77 3.71
N SER A 370 -12.60 -1.97 2.58
CA SER A 370 -13.84 -2.76 2.54
C SER A 370 -13.56 -4.19 3.02
N GLY A 371 -14.30 -4.65 4.03
CA GLY A 371 -14.07 -5.94 4.72
C GLY A 371 -13.27 -5.83 6.04
N ASP A 372 -12.71 -4.66 6.34
CA ASP A 372 -12.07 -4.32 7.62
C ASP A 372 -13.02 -3.47 8.51
N THR A 373 -14.33 -3.53 8.27
CA THR A 373 -15.37 -2.94 9.13
C THR A 373 -16.37 -4.00 9.55
N PHE A 374 -17.00 -3.82 10.71
CA PHE A 374 -18.18 -4.60 11.09
C PHE A 374 -19.25 -3.68 11.68
N ARG A 375 -20.52 -4.06 11.53
CA ARG A 375 -21.63 -3.26 12.03
C ARG A 375 -22.08 -3.76 13.39
N TRP A 376 -22.09 -2.89 14.40
CA TRP A 376 -22.50 -3.21 15.76
C TRP A 376 -23.54 -2.20 16.24
N ARG A 377 -24.75 -2.68 16.56
CA ARG A 377 -25.87 -1.84 17.05
C ARG A 377 -26.17 -0.63 16.17
N GLY A 378 -26.14 -0.83 14.86
CA GLY A 378 -26.40 0.21 13.87
C GLY A 378 -25.17 1.06 13.48
N GLU A 379 -24.09 1.03 14.27
CA GLU A 379 -22.85 1.77 14.02
C GLU A 379 -21.83 0.96 13.21
N ASN A 380 -21.06 1.62 12.34
CA ASN A 380 -19.96 1.00 11.63
C ASN A 380 -18.66 1.14 12.43
N VAL A 381 -18.04 0.02 12.77
CA VAL A 381 -16.77 -0.03 13.51
C VAL A 381 -15.64 -0.34 12.55
N SER A 382 -14.65 0.56 12.51
CA SER A 382 -13.38 0.34 11.82
C SER A 382 -12.50 -0.65 12.58
N THR A 383 -12.22 -1.82 12.01
CA THR A 383 -11.25 -2.74 12.62
C THR A 383 -9.85 -2.14 12.59
N THR A 384 -9.49 -1.38 11.56
CA THR A 384 -8.16 -0.75 11.42
C THR A 384 -7.90 0.29 12.50
N GLU A 385 -8.89 1.12 12.81
CA GLU A 385 -8.81 2.15 13.85
C GLU A 385 -8.65 1.49 15.23
N VAL A 386 -9.52 0.53 15.55
CA VAL A 386 -9.47 -0.18 16.83
C VAL A 386 -8.16 -0.98 16.96
N GLU A 387 -7.70 -1.64 15.90
CA GLU A 387 -6.37 -2.28 15.85
C GLU A 387 -5.24 -1.28 16.11
N GLY A 388 -5.27 -0.12 15.45
CA GLY A 388 -4.26 0.91 15.62
C GLY A 388 -4.18 1.44 17.05
N MET A 389 -5.33 1.67 17.68
CA MET A 389 -5.41 2.14 19.07
C MET A 389 -4.97 1.07 20.07
N LEU A 390 -5.45 -0.17 19.91
CA LEU A 390 -5.05 -1.30 20.75
C LEU A 390 -3.55 -1.58 20.63
N SER A 391 -3.03 -1.60 19.40
CA SER A 391 -1.60 -1.80 19.15
C SER A 391 -0.81 -0.70 19.85
N HIS A 392 -1.20 0.58 19.71
CA HIS A 392 -0.53 1.70 20.37
C HIS A 392 -0.52 1.59 21.90
N ILE A 393 -1.67 1.34 22.54
CA ILE A 393 -1.79 1.18 24.00
C ILE A 393 -0.90 0.04 24.51
N LEU A 394 -0.86 -1.06 23.75
CA LEU A 394 -0.10 -2.26 24.09
C LEU A 394 1.34 -2.20 23.58
N ASN A 395 1.91 -1.01 23.44
CA ASN A 395 3.29 -0.80 23.00
C ASN A 395 3.61 -1.51 21.67
N GLN A 396 2.78 -1.23 20.67
CA GLN A 396 2.84 -1.72 19.29
C GLN A 396 2.73 -3.24 19.16
N THR A 397 1.97 -3.91 20.03
CA THR A 397 1.71 -5.35 19.98
C THR A 397 0.91 -5.74 18.71
N ASP A 398 1.09 -6.98 18.22
CA ASP A 398 0.32 -7.54 17.11
C ASP A 398 -1.13 -7.75 17.55
N VAL A 399 -2.06 -7.03 16.92
CA VAL A 399 -3.48 -7.06 17.23
C VAL A 399 -4.30 -7.26 15.97
N ALA A 400 -5.30 -8.13 16.03
CA ALA A 400 -6.32 -8.32 15.00
C ALA A 400 -7.68 -7.96 15.56
N VAL A 401 -8.44 -7.10 14.88
CA VAL A 401 -9.83 -6.82 15.24
C VAL A 401 -10.74 -7.31 14.13
N TYR A 402 -11.83 -7.94 14.54
CA TYR A 402 -12.83 -8.50 13.64
C TYR A 402 -14.20 -8.57 14.33
N GLY A 403 -15.26 -8.58 13.53
CA GLY A 403 -16.61 -8.81 14.03
C GLY A 403 -16.92 -10.30 14.14
N VAL A 404 -17.59 -10.70 15.23
CA VAL A 404 -18.11 -12.07 15.46
C VAL A 404 -19.63 -12.04 15.58
N GLU A 405 -20.29 -13.07 15.05
CA GLU A 405 -21.75 -13.21 15.12
C GLU A 405 -22.14 -13.76 16.49
N VAL A 406 -23.12 -13.12 17.14
CA VAL A 406 -23.65 -13.57 18.42
C VAL A 406 -25.13 -13.91 18.26
N PRO A 407 -25.58 -15.12 18.60
CA PRO A 407 -26.99 -15.52 18.45
C PRO A 407 -27.94 -14.54 19.13
N GLY A 408 -28.99 -14.14 18.40
CA GLY A 408 -30.02 -13.23 18.93
C GLY A 408 -29.63 -11.76 19.00
N VAL A 409 -28.47 -11.36 18.48
CA VAL A 409 -28.03 -9.95 18.42
C VAL A 409 -27.87 -9.51 16.97
N GLU A 410 -28.41 -8.32 16.65
CA GLU A 410 -28.27 -7.72 15.33
C GLU A 410 -26.86 -7.12 15.14
N GLY A 411 -26.21 -7.51 14.04
CA GLY A 411 -24.84 -7.10 13.71
C GLY A 411 -23.78 -8.08 14.22
N LYS A 412 -22.52 -7.63 14.22
CA LYS A 412 -21.36 -8.40 14.68
C LYS A 412 -20.71 -7.71 15.86
N ALA A 413 -20.51 -8.44 16.96
CA ALA A 413 -19.83 -7.92 18.14
C ALA A 413 -18.32 -7.79 17.86
N GLY A 414 -17.70 -6.72 18.38
CA GLY A 414 -16.26 -6.54 18.22
C GLY A 414 -15.45 -7.55 19.01
N MET A 415 -14.49 -8.20 18.35
CA MET A 415 -13.52 -9.09 18.97
C MET A 415 -12.09 -8.63 18.65
N ALA A 416 -11.21 -8.64 19.64
CA ALA A 416 -9.79 -8.35 19.46
C ALA A 416 -8.92 -9.54 19.87
N ALA A 417 -8.14 -10.07 18.92
CA ALA A 417 -7.08 -11.04 19.17
C ALA A 417 -5.75 -10.30 19.36
N ILE A 418 -5.09 -10.52 20.49
CA ILE A 418 -3.90 -9.78 20.94
C ILE A 418 -2.79 -10.80 21.21
N ALA A 419 -1.62 -10.58 20.59
CA ALA A 419 -0.43 -11.37 20.88
C ALA A 419 0.12 -11.05 22.28
N ASP A 420 0.09 -12.02 23.20
CA ASP A 420 0.58 -11.91 24.56
C ASP A 420 1.52 -13.07 24.94
N PRO A 421 2.70 -13.18 24.29
CA PRO A 421 3.64 -14.29 24.50
C PRO A 421 4.21 -14.35 25.93
N LYS A 422 4.14 -13.25 26.68
CA LYS A 422 4.69 -13.14 28.04
C LYS A 422 3.60 -13.01 29.11
N THR A 423 2.33 -13.19 28.74
CA THR A 423 1.20 -13.18 29.68
C THR A 423 1.10 -11.88 30.50
N LYS A 424 1.43 -10.74 29.89
CA LYS A 424 1.53 -9.43 30.55
C LYS A 424 0.28 -8.57 30.41
N VAL A 425 -0.59 -8.87 29.45
CA VAL A 425 -1.76 -8.04 29.17
C VAL A 425 -2.78 -8.22 30.29
N ASN A 426 -3.10 -7.13 30.99
CA ASN A 426 -4.20 -7.08 31.96
C ASN A 426 -5.45 -6.53 31.26
N PRO A 427 -6.51 -7.34 31.06
CA PRO A 427 -7.72 -6.93 30.35
C PRO A 427 -8.41 -5.70 30.94
N ASN A 428 -8.39 -5.55 32.27
CA ASN A 428 -9.12 -4.47 32.95
C ASN A 428 -8.36 -3.13 32.88
N ILE A 429 -7.04 -3.16 32.94
CA ILE A 429 -6.21 -1.98 32.66
C ILE A 429 -6.39 -1.57 31.19
N LEU A 430 -6.39 -2.55 30.27
CA LEU A 430 -6.65 -2.29 28.86
C LEU A 430 -8.02 -1.64 28.64
N TYR A 431 -9.06 -2.11 29.34
CA TYR A 431 -10.39 -1.51 29.26
C TYR A 431 -10.39 -0.03 29.68
N GLN A 432 -9.72 0.31 30.79
CA GLN A 432 -9.62 1.69 31.26
C GLN A 432 -8.93 2.61 30.25
N GLU A 433 -7.87 2.12 29.58
CA GLU A 433 -7.21 2.89 28.51
C GLU A 433 -8.11 3.03 27.28
N LEU A 434 -8.81 1.95 26.87
CA LEU A 434 -9.75 1.98 25.75
C LEU A 434 -10.89 2.96 25.97
N GLN A 435 -11.36 3.13 27.22
CA GLN A 435 -12.40 4.10 27.54
C GLN A 435 -12.00 5.55 27.24
N LYS A 436 -10.70 5.87 27.32
CA LYS A 436 -10.17 7.21 27.06
C LYS A 436 -10.08 7.53 25.57
N VAL A 437 -9.94 6.49 24.72
CA VAL A 437 -9.60 6.66 23.30
C VAL A 437 -10.65 6.17 22.31
N LEU A 438 -11.53 5.25 22.72
CA LEU A 438 -12.57 4.68 21.84
C LEU A 438 -13.98 4.94 22.39
N PRO A 439 -14.95 5.25 21.50
CA PRO A 439 -16.35 5.33 21.87
C PRO A 439 -16.89 3.96 22.28
N SER A 440 -17.97 3.92 23.06
CA SER A 440 -18.52 2.69 23.64
C SER A 440 -18.82 1.59 22.62
N TYR A 441 -19.33 1.96 21.44
CA TYR A 441 -19.69 1.01 20.38
C TYR A 441 -18.48 0.38 19.65
N ALA A 442 -17.30 1.01 19.69
CA ALA A 442 -16.10 0.53 19.02
C ALA A 442 -15.20 -0.32 19.94
N ARG A 443 -15.52 -0.40 21.23
CA ARG A 443 -14.74 -1.19 22.21
C ARG A 443 -14.98 -2.68 21.96
N PRO A 444 -13.93 -3.52 21.88
CA PRO A 444 -14.10 -4.96 21.72
C PRO A 444 -14.92 -5.55 22.87
N ILE A 445 -15.99 -6.25 22.55
CA ILE A 445 -16.78 -6.99 23.53
C ILE A 445 -16.04 -8.25 23.97
N PHE A 446 -15.30 -8.86 23.05
CA PHE A 446 -14.51 -10.06 23.30
C PHE A 446 -13.02 -9.77 23.13
N LEU A 447 -12.21 -10.33 24.03
CA LEU A 447 -10.75 -10.37 23.86
C LEU A 447 -10.28 -11.81 23.76
N ARG A 448 -9.26 -12.02 22.94
CA ARG A 448 -8.54 -13.27 22.80
C ARG A 448 -7.05 -13.00 22.96
N LEU A 449 -6.44 -13.56 24.00
CA LEU A 449 -5.01 -13.43 24.27
C LEU A 449 -4.32 -14.73 23.86
N SER A 450 -3.50 -14.67 22.81
CA SER A 450 -2.78 -15.83 22.25
C SER A 450 -1.26 -15.57 22.28
N PRO A 451 -0.39 -16.60 22.27
CA PRO A 451 1.06 -16.39 22.22
C PRO A 451 1.52 -15.64 20.95
N GLN A 452 0.83 -15.84 19.83
CA GLN A 452 1.08 -15.18 18.55
C GLN A 452 -0.22 -15.05 17.76
N VAL A 453 -0.25 -14.11 16.81
CA VAL A 453 -1.35 -13.94 15.85
C VAL A 453 -0.86 -14.40 14.48
N ASP A 454 -1.61 -15.29 13.82
CA ASP A 454 -1.22 -15.88 12.53
C ASP A 454 -1.11 -14.81 11.42
N THR A 455 -0.03 -14.83 10.65
CA THR A 455 0.21 -13.91 9.51
C THR A 455 0.48 -14.67 8.20
N THR A 456 0.23 -14.04 7.05
CA THR A 456 0.56 -14.56 5.71
C THR A 456 2.04 -14.33 5.37
N GLY A 457 2.52 -14.88 4.25
CA GLY A 457 3.88 -14.59 3.74
C GLY A 457 4.15 -13.12 3.39
N THR A 458 3.12 -12.27 3.34
CA THR A 458 3.22 -10.80 3.23
C THR A 458 2.90 -10.10 4.55
N PHE A 459 3.07 -10.79 5.69
CA PHE A 459 2.85 -10.27 7.04
C PHE A 459 1.48 -9.65 7.29
N LYS A 460 0.46 -10.03 6.52
CA LYS A 460 -0.94 -9.66 6.81
C LYS A 460 -1.53 -10.66 7.79
N ILE A 461 -2.24 -10.19 8.79
CA ILE A 461 -2.94 -11.07 9.75
C ILE A 461 -3.98 -11.93 9.03
N GLN A 462 -4.02 -13.23 9.33
CA GLN A 462 -5.01 -14.16 8.79
C GLN A 462 -6.31 -14.14 9.63
N LYS A 463 -7.20 -13.18 9.33
CA LYS A 463 -8.46 -12.99 10.06
C LYS A 463 -9.48 -14.12 9.85
N THR A 464 -9.44 -14.84 8.73
CA THR A 464 -10.48 -15.84 8.37
C THR A 464 -10.60 -16.97 9.39
N ARG A 465 -9.46 -17.49 9.88
CA ARG A 465 -9.45 -18.52 10.93
C ARG A 465 -10.02 -17.98 12.24
N LEU A 466 -9.55 -16.81 12.65
CA LEU A 466 -9.97 -16.14 13.89
C LEU A 466 -11.46 -15.80 13.90
N GLN A 467 -12.00 -15.36 12.77
CA GLN A 467 -13.43 -15.09 12.58
C GLN A 467 -14.28 -16.36 12.67
N ARG A 468 -13.78 -17.49 12.11
CA ARG A 468 -14.48 -18.77 12.16
C ARG A 468 -14.52 -19.36 13.57
N GLU A 469 -13.40 -19.31 14.27
CA GLU A 469 -13.31 -19.79 15.67
C GLU A 469 -14.11 -18.88 16.62
N GLY A 470 -14.17 -17.57 16.32
CA GLY A 470 -14.97 -16.61 17.07
C GLY A 470 -14.57 -16.54 18.55
N PHE A 471 -15.58 -16.46 19.41
CA PHE A 471 -15.44 -16.42 20.87
C PHE A 471 -15.76 -17.77 21.54
N ASP A 472 -15.73 -18.87 20.77
CA ASP A 472 -16.04 -20.21 21.25
C ASP A 472 -14.85 -20.82 22.01
N PRO A 473 -14.95 -21.06 23.33
CA PRO A 473 -13.86 -21.65 24.12
C PRO A 473 -13.54 -23.10 23.73
N HIS A 474 -14.43 -23.81 23.01
CA HIS A 474 -14.16 -25.18 22.57
C HIS A 474 -13.24 -25.25 21.34
N GLN A 475 -13.10 -24.16 20.59
CA GLN A 475 -12.31 -24.12 19.35
C GLN A 475 -10.87 -23.63 19.54
N THR A 476 -10.51 -23.23 20.76
CA THR A 476 -9.17 -22.68 21.03
C THR A 476 -8.69 -22.93 22.45
N SER A 477 -7.37 -23.04 22.61
CA SER A 477 -6.68 -23.01 23.92
C SER A 477 -6.30 -21.59 24.37
N ASP A 478 -6.65 -20.56 23.60
CA ASP A 478 -6.33 -19.17 23.92
C ASP A 478 -7.18 -18.66 25.09
N ARG A 479 -6.68 -17.64 25.81
CA ARG A 479 -7.43 -17.04 26.91
C ARG A 479 -8.48 -16.08 26.37
N LEU A 480 -9.75 -16.42 26.55
CA LEU A 480 -10.87 -15.60 26.13
C LEU A 480 -11.44 -14.77 27.27
N TYR A 481 -11.87 -13.55 26.96
CA TYR A 481 -12.53 -12.65 27.90
C TYR A 481 -13.76 -12.01 27.27
N PHE A 482 -14.77 -11.77 28.11
CA PHE A 482 -16.02 -11.09 27.78
C PHE A 482 -16.13 -9.78 28.57
N LEU A 483 -16.51 -8.69 27.91
CA LEU A 483 -16.77 -7.41 28.55
C LEU A 483 -18.16 -7.41 29.21
N ASP A 484 -18.19 -7.55 30.53
CA ASP A 484 -19.43 -7.35 31.28
C ASP A 484 -19.65 -5.85 31.50
N LEU A 485 -20.57 -5.27 30.72
CA LEU A 485 -20.91 -3.84 30.80
C LEU A 485 -21.55 -3.43 32.13
N LYS A 486 -22.22 -4.37 32.84
CA LYS A 486 -22.81 -4.07 34.16
C LYS A 486 -21.72 -3.97 35.22
N LEU A 487 -20.70 -4.81 35.12
CA LEU A 487 -19.55 -4.80 36.02
C LEU A 487 -18.45 -3.82 35.59
N GLY A 488 -18.49 -3.32 34.35
CA GLY A 488 -17.50 -2.42 33.79
C GLY A 488 -16.11 -3.04 33.68
N LYS A 489 -16.02 -4.35 33.43
CA LYS A 489 -14.74 -5.09 33.40
C LYS A 489 -14.79 -6.31 32.48
N TYR A 490 -13.62 -6.74 32.03
CA TYR A 490 -13.48 -8.02 31.34
C TYR A 490 -13.44 -9.17 32.34
N VAL A 491 -14.26 -10.20 32.10
CA VAL A 491 -14.31 -11.45 32.85
C VAL A 491 -13.84 -12.61 31.96
N PRO A 492 -13.18 -13.64 32.51
CA PRO A 492 -12.83 -14.83 31.75
C PRO A 492 -14.07 -15.45 31.10
N LEU A 493 -13.95 -15.83 29.84
CA LEU A 493 -15.01 -16.48 29.07
C LEU A 493 -14.79 -18.00 29.09
N ASP A 494 -15.50 -18.67 29.99
CA ASP A 494 -15.55 -20.14 30.08
C ASP A 494 -16.74 -20.71 29.28
N GLU A 495 -16.81 -22.04 29.21
CA GLU A 495 -17.85 -22.77 28.49
C GLU A 495 -19.26 -22.44 29.01
N CYS A 496 -19.39 -22.23 30.32
CA CYS A 496 -20.66 -21.88 30.97
C CYS A 496 -21.13 -20.48 30.57
N LEU A 497 -20.24 -19.48 30.60
CA LEU A 497 -20.54 -18.12 30.19
C LEU A 497 -20.80 -18.04 28.69
N HIS A 498 -20.05 -18.78 27.87
CA HIS A 498 -20.31 -18.93 26.43
C HIS A 498 -21.73 -19.46 26.17
N ALA A 499 -22.13 -20.55 26.82
CA ALA A 499 -23.48 -21.11 26.69
C ALA A 499 -24.58 -20.10 27.07
N ARG A 500 -24.36 -19.31 28.14
CA ARG A 500 -25.29 -18.27 28.58
C ARG A 500 -25.40 -17.10 27.61
N ILE A 501 -24.29 -16.70 26.97
CA ILE A 501 -24.27 -15.68 25.92
C ILE A 501 -25.04 -16.18 24.70
N CYS A 502 -24.74 -17.40 24.23
CA CYS A 502 -25.41 -18.00 23.07
C CYS A 502 -26.90 -18.26 23.31
N SER A 503 -27.32 -18.51 24.55
CA SER A 503 -28.74 -18.65 24.91
C SER A 503 -29.46 -17.31 25.16
N GLY A 504 -28.81 -16.16 24.95
CA GLY A 504 -29.39 -14.83 25.18
C GLY A 504 -29.65 -14.48 26.66
N LYS A 505 -29.09 -15.25 27.61
CA LYS A 505 -29.25 -15.00 29.06
C LYS A 505 -28.32 -13.91 29.59
N VAL A 506 -27.37 -13.46 28.77
CA VAL A 506 -26.44 -12.37 29.06
C VAL A 506 -26.69 -11.26 28.05
N ALA A 507 -27.00 -10.07 28.55
CA ALA A 507 -27.14 -8.89 27.70
C ALA A 507 -25.75 -8.37 27.31
N LEU A 508 -25.57 -8.15 26.01
CA LEU A 508 -24.37 -7.56 25.41
C LEU A 508 -24.42 -6.03 25.42
#